data_AF-A0A936D7J5-F1
#
_entry.id   AF-A0A936D7J5-F1
#
_cell.length_a   1.000
_cell.length_b   1.000
_cell.length_c   1.000
_cell.angle_alpha   90.00
_cell.angle_beta   90.00
_cell.angle_gamma   90.00
#
_symmetry.space_group_name_H-M   'P 1'
#
loop_
_entity.id
_entity.type
_entity.pdbx_description
1 polymer ?
#
loop_
_entity_poly.entity_id
_entity_poly.type
_entity_poly.pdbx_seq_one_letter_code
_entity_poly.pdbx_strand_id
1 'polypeptide(L)'
;MSFALLCWGGLFLAAALGALVRVLPWMLEPTLPASVVWPFARSLLLLAAEVSLVVAWPLGWALHATRLVARGEARVFATLGEAPSRTAFARRTVAATLVLALGALSVLGGRDASAPGLVVQDLLEQGRSACAAEPTRASHTVPLVKAVWTCVPGYPPRLVGKPPVMASGLTFSASAARVSPDLTRFELDDARILTPPVHEGAAIVAHVRTLVLRGIPPFAVSSTTPPWVRALVLALATALAAHLAFVRVLSEGELPRGVVRAVVLGVVGPLAALFLYRRIETASLGVAWLAVVPVVAGGLTLLVGEVLSRLPRGAHTGTK
;
A
#
# COMPACT_ATOMS: atom_id res chain seq x y z
N MET A 1 25.91 0.29 0.16
CA MET A 1 24.71 -0.58 0.20
C MET A 1 24.15 -0.71 1.61
N SER A 2 24.99 -0.88 2.64
CA SER A 2 24.57 -1.05 4.04
C SER A 2 23.63 0.05 4.58
N PHE A 3 23.81 1.32 4.16
CA PHE A 3 22.93 2.43 4.58
C PHE A 3 21.51 2.33 4.04
N ALA A 4 21.36 2.03 2.76
CA ALA A 4 20.05 1.86 2.16
C ALA A 4 19.29 0.70 2.83
N LEU A 5 19.98 -0.39 3.17
CA LEU A 5 19.40 -1.53 3.88
C LEU A 5 19.00 -1.18 5.32
N LEU A 6 19.82 -0.42 6.05
CA LEU A 6 19.50 0.04 7.40
C LEU A 6 18.29 0.99 7.40
N CYS A 7 18.29 1.97 6.49
CA CYS A 7 17.15 2.87 6.31
C CYS A 7 15.88 2.10 5.92
N TRP A 8 16.01 1.11 5.04
CA TRP A 8 14.90 0.26 4.62
C TRP A 8 14.37 -0.57 5.79
N GLY A 9 15.23 -1.23 6.56
CA GLY A 9 14.82 -2.02 7.73
C GLY A 9 14.09 -1.17 8.77
N GLY A 10 14.59 0.04 9.08
CA GLY A 10 13.94 0.95 10.02
C GLY A 10 12.58 1.45 9.51
N LEU A 11 12.49 1.90 8.25
CA LEU A 11 11.25 2.35 7.65
C LEU A 11 10.23 1.21 7.47
N PHE A 12 10.71 0.02 7.11
CA PHE A 12 9.89 -1.17 7.00
C PHE A 12 9.31 -1.55 8.36
N LEU A 13 10.11 -1.56 9.43
CA LEU A 13 9.63 -1.84 10.78
C LEU A 13 8.52 -0.86 11.19
N ALA A 14 8.74 0.44 10.97
CA ALA A 14 7.74 1.47 11.27
C ALA A 14 6.44 1.28 10.47
N ALA A 15 6.56 0.98 9.16
CA ALA A 15 5.42 0.74 8.30
C ALA A 15 4.68 -0.58 8.65
N ALA A 16 5.43 -1.63 8.98
CA ALA A 16 4.90 -2.92 9.41
C ALA A 16 4.18 -2.82 10.76
N LEU A 17 4.67 -2.01 11.70
CA LEU A 17 3.95 -1.70 12.94
C LEU A 17 2.64 -0.97 12.65
N GLY A 18 2.65 0.00 11.74
CA GLY A 18 1.43 0.67 11.29
C GLY A 18 0.42 -0.28 10.63
N ALA A 19 0.90 -1.23 9.84
CA ALA A 19 0.08 -2.30 9.28
C ALA A 19 -0.49 -3.22 10.36
N LEU A 20 0.34 -3.62 11.33
CA LEU A 20 -0.06 -4.49 12.44
C LEU A 20 -1.17 -3.84 13.29
N VAL A 21 -1.06 -2.55 13.61
CA VAL A 21 -2.11 -1.83 14.36
C VAL A 21 -3.47 -1.90 13.67
N ARG A 22 -3.51 -1.94 12.33
CA ARG A 22 -4.77 -2.06 11.56
C ARG A 22 -5.35 -3.47 11.58
N VAL A 23 -4.50 -4.49 11.68
CA VAL A 23 -4.89 -5.91 11.67
C VAL A 23 -5.13 -6.45 13.08
N LEU A 24 -4.56 -5.80 14.08
CA LEU A 24 -4.64 -6.20 15.49
C LEU A 24 -6.07 -6.44 15.99
N PRO A 25 -7.08 -5.60 15.66
CA PRO A 25 -8.46 -5.86 16.09
C PRO A 25 -8.99 -7.23 15.62
N TRP A 26 -8.59 -7.68 14.44
CA TRP A 26 -9.02 -8.98 13.89
C TRP A 26 -8.23 -10.15 14.47
N MET A 27 -6.97 -9.93 14.84
CA MET A 27 -6.16 -10.95 15.53
C MET A 27 -6.62 -11.20 16.96
N LEU A 28 -7.19 -10.18 17.60
CA LEU A 28 -7.70 -10.28 18.97
C LEU A 28 -9.11 -10.89 19.03
N GLU A 29 -9.78 -11.09 17.90
CA GLU A 29 -11.12 -11.66 17.86
C GLU A 29 -11.06 -13.20 17.82
N PRO A 30 -11.46 -13.90 18.91
CA PRO A 30 -11.24 -15.34 19.06
C PRO A 30 -12.07 -16.21 18.10
N THR A 31 -13.07 -15.62 17.45
CA THR A 31 -13.94 -16.28 16.49
C THR A 31 -13.34 -16.30 15.08
N LEU A 32 -12.29 -15.52 14.82
CA LEU A 32 -11.66 -15.40 13.51
C LEU A 32 -10.43 -16.33 13.40
N PRO A 33 -10.44 -17.31 12.48
CA PRO A 33 -9.26 -18.14 12.26
C PRO A 33 -8.13 -17.31 11.63
N ALA A 34 -6.88 -17.59 12.01
CA ALA A 34 -5.70 -16.88 11.51
C ALA A 34 -5.55 -16.95 9.97
N SER A 35 -6.08 -18.01 9.34
CA SER A 35 -6.11 -18.17 7.88
C SER A 35 -6.88 -17.07 7.16
N VAL A 36 -7.89 -16.48 7.81
CA VAL A 36 -8.70 -15.39 7.26
C VAL A 36 -7.99 -14.04 7.40
N VAL A 37 -7.21 -13.87 8.46
CA VAL A 37 -6.48 -12.61 8.74
C VAL A 37 -5.19 -12.51 7.90
N TRP A 38 -4.55 -13.64 7.63
CA TRP A 38 -3.25 -13.70 6.97
C TRP A 38 -3.19 -13.04 5.57
N PRO A 39 -4.15 -13.23 4.65
CA PRO A 39 -4.13 -12.57 3.34
C PRO A 39 -4.09 -11.04 3.43
N PHE A 40 -4.79 -10.46 4.41
CA PHE A 40 -4.77 -9.01 4.65
C PHE A 40 -3.46 -8.54 5.28
N ALA A 41 -2.95 -9.30 6.26
CA ALA A 41 -1.65 -9.01 6.84
C ALA A 41 -0.57 -9.04 5.75
N ARG A 42 -0.60 -10.05 4.88
CA ARG A 42 0.33 -10.19 3.76
C ARG A 42 0.27 -8.99 2.81
N SER A 43 -0.92 -8.58 2.37
CA SER A 43 -1.05 -7.45 1.44
C SER A 43 -0.59 -6.13 2.06
N LEU A 44 -0.88 -5.88 3.34
CA LEU A 44 -0.40 -4.71 4.06
C LEU A 44 1.12 -4.74 4.27
N LEU A 45 1.71 -5.91 4.54
CA LEU A 45 3.16 -6.06 4.67
C LEU A 45 3.88 -5.85 3.34
N LEU A 46 3.33 -6.35 2.23
CA LEU A 46 3.86 -6.10 0.89
C LEU A 46 3.79 -4.61 0.54
N LEU A 47 2.68 -3.94 0.85
CA LEU A 47 2.55 -2.50 0.68
C LEU A 47 3.56 -1.73 1.56
N ALA A 48 3.72 -2.14 2.82
CA ALA A 48 4.71 -1.54 3.73
C ALA A 48 6.13 -1.70 3.19
N ALA A 49 6.48 -2.87 2.64
CA ALA A 49 7.78 -3.14 2.03
C ALA A 49 8.03 -2.30 0.78
N GLU A 50 7.02 -2.10 -0.06
CA GLU A 50 7.11 -1.27 -1.25
C GLU A 50 7.30 0.21 -0.91
N VAL A 51 6.45 0.75 -0.02
CA VAL A 51 6.53 2.15 0.42
C VAL A 51 7.85 2.41 1.14
N SER A 52 8.29 1.50 2.01
CA SER A 52 9.58 1.65 2.69
C SER A 52 10.73 1.62 1.69
N LEU A 53 10.68 0.78 0.65
CA LEU A 53 11.71 0.71 -0.37
C LEU A 53 11.77 1.99 -1.23
N VAL A 54 10.61 2.51 -1.64
CA VAL A 54 10.47 3.76 -2.39
C VAL A 54 11.06 4.95 -1.62
N VAL A 55 10.87 5.02 -0.30
CA VAL A 55 11.38 6.14 0.52
C VAL A 55 12.82 5.92 1.01
N ALA A 56 13.15 4.70 1.45
CA ALA A 56 14.46 4.40 2.03
C ALA A 56 15.58 4.50 1.01
N TRP A 57 15.29 4.21 -0.26
CA TRP A 57 16.33 4.18 -1.29
C TRP A 57 16.93 5.56 -1.55
N PRO A 58 16.15 6.62 -1.85
CA PRO A 58 16.73 7.94 -2.11
C PRO A 58 17.29 8.57 -0.83
N LEU A 59 16.67 8.30 0.33
CA LEU A 59 17.22 8.64 1.65
C LEU A 59 18.61 8.04 1.88
N GLY A 60 18.77 6.74 1.64
CA GLY A 60 20.04 6.04 1.79
C GLY A 60 21.11 6.56 0.83
N TRP A 61 20.74 6.95 -0.39
CA TRP A 61 21.65 7.58 -1.34
C TRP A 61 22.09 8.97 -0.88
N ALA A 62 21.16 9.82 -0.44
CA ALA A 62 21.48 11.15 0.08
C ALA A 62 22.38 11.08 1.32
N LEU A 63 22.09 10.17 2.26
CA LEU A 63 22.94 9.94 3.46
C LEU A 63 24.30 9.31 3.12
N HIS A 64 24.38 8.54 2.04
CA HIS A 64 25.68 8.05 1.56
C HIS A 64 26.51 9.21 0.99
N ALA A 65 25.89 10.12 0.24
CA ALA A 65 26.57 11.29 -0.30
C ALA A 65 27.15 12.19 0.81
N THR A 66 26.42 12.41 1.91
CA THR A 66 26.96 13.19 3.05
C THR A 66 28.19 12.55 3.67
N ARG A 67 28.28 11.22 3.69
CA ARG A 67 29.48 10.51 4.17
C ARG A 67 30.67 10.68 3.23
N LEU A 68 30.44 10.64 1.92
CA LEU A 68 31.50 10.91 0.93
C LEU A 68 32.05 12.32 1.08
N VAL A 69 31.17 13.29 1.35
CA VAL A 69 31.57 14.67 1.63
C VAL A 69 32.33 14.76 2.96
N ALA A 70 31.80 14.18 4.03
CA ALA A 70 32.42 14.24 5.37
C ALA A 70 33.80 13.56 5.44
N ARG A 71 34.05 12.56 4.58
CA ARG A 71 35.37 11.90 4.47
C ARG A 71 36.34 12.62 3.54
N GLY A 72 35.91 13.68 2.86
CA GLY A 72 36.71 14.35 1.83
C GLY A 72 36.84 13.58 0.52
N GLU A 73 36.28 12.36 0.39
CA GLU A 73 36.30 11.56 -0.84
C GLU A 73 35.68 12.35 -2.01
N ALA A 74 34.61 13.12 -1.74
CA ALA A 74 33.99 13.99 -2.74
C ALA A 74 34.94 15.05 -3.30
N ARG A 75 35.84 15.60 -2.47
CA ARG A 75 36.86 16.57 -2.92
C ARG A 75 37.90 15.89 -3.81
N VAL A 76 38.30 14.67 -3.47
CA VAL A 76 39.25 13.89 -4.27
C VAL A 76 38.68 13.63 -5.67
N PHE A 77 37.42 13.20 -5.78
CA PHE A 77 36.76 13.02 -7.08
C PHE A 77 36.69 14.32 -7.87
N ALA A 78 36.38 15.45 -7.22
CA ALA A 78 36.35 16.75 -7.86
C ALA A 78 37.75 17.18 -8.37
N THR A 79 38.83 16.94 -7.60
CA THR A 79 40.20 17.23 -8.04
C THR A 79 40.66 16.38 -9.21
N LEU A 80 40.10 15.17 -9.35
CA LEU A 80 40.32 14.29 -10.51
C LEU A 80 39.46 14.66 -11.72
N GLY A 81 38.65 15.73 -11.64
CA GLY A 81 37.77 16.19 -12.71
C GLY A 81 36.52 15.31 -12.90
N GLU A 82 36.19 14.45 -11.94
CA GLU A 82 35.01 13.59 -12.03
C GLU A 82 33.74 14.37 -11.67
N ALA A 83 32.81 14.47 -12.63
CA ALA A 83 31.53 15.11 -12.40
C ALA A 83 30.66 14.28 -11.42
N PRO A 84 29.89 14.92 -10.50
CA PRO A 84 29.04 14.22 -9.53
C PRO A 84 28.03 13.24 -10.17
N SER A 85 27.58 13.55 -11.39
CA SER A 85 26.67 12.71 -12.17
C SER A 85 27.32 11.41 -12.62
N ARG A 86 28.63 11.41 -12.93
CA ARG A 86 29.38 10.19 -13.28
C ARG A 86 29.51 9.27 -12.09
N THR A 87 29.82 9.80 -10.92
CA THR A 87 29.92 9.03 -9.67
C THR A 87 28.55 8.41 -9.28
N ALA A 88 27.47 9.15 -9.51
CA ALA A 88 26.11 8.63 -9.32
C ALA A 88 25.77 7.52 -10.34
N PHE A 89 26.14 7.71 -11.61
CA PHE A 89 25.88 6.75 -12.69
C PHE A 89 26.70 5.46 -12.54
N ALA A 90 27.92 5.53 -12.02
CA ALA A 90 28.74 4.37 -11.70
C ALA A 90 28.03 3.37 -10.76
N ARG A 91 27.02 3.84 -10.02
CA ARG A 91 26.20 3.03 -9.10
C ARG A 91 24.92 2.47 -9.72
N ARG A 92 24.80 2.47 -11.05
CA ARG A 92 23.65 1.95 -11.79
C ARG A 92 23.30 0.50 -11.49
N THR A 93 24.28 -0.35 -11.18
CA THR A 93 24.05 -1.76 -10.81
C THR A 93 23.24 -1.87 -9.52
N VAL A 94 23.50 -0.98 -8.57
CA VAL A 94 22.72 -0.87 -7.33
C VAL A 94 21.31 -0.37 -7.65
N ALA A 95 21.16 0.63 -8.53
CA ALA A 95 19.84 1.07 -8.99
C ALA A 95 19.03 -0.04 -9.69
N ALA A 96 19.68 -0.94 -10.43
CA ALA A 96 19.00 -2.09 -11.05
C ALA A 96 18.38 -3.04 -10.00
N THR A 97 19.04 -3.25 -8.86
CA THR A 97 18.47 -4.07 -7.78
C THR A 97 17.18 -3.49 -7.19
N LEU A 98 17.05 -2.15 -7.16
CA LEU A 98 15.81 -1.49 -6.74
C LEU A 98 14.67 -1.81 -7.71
N VAL A 99 14.93 -1.72 -9.02
CA VAL A 99 13.91 -1.99 -10.05
C VAL A 99 13.42 -3.43 -9.93
N LEU A 100 14.35 -4.39 -9.76
CA LEU A 100 14.02 -5.80 -9.58
C LEU A 100 13.21 -6.03 -8.30
N ALA A 101 13.61 -5.41 -7.18
CA ALA A 101 12.89 -5.55 -5.91
C ALA A 101 11.47 -4.94 -5.97
N LEU A 102 11.31 -3.75 -6.55
CA LEU A 102 10.00 -3.13 -6.76
C LEU A 102 9.15 -3.92 -7.76
N GLY A 103 9.75 -4.46 -8.81
CA GLY A 103 9.08 -5.35 -9.76
C GLY A 103 8.54 -6.60 -9.06
N ALA A 104 9.37 -7.27 -8.26
CA ALA A 104 8.97 -8.44 -7.49
C ALA A 104 7.84 -8.12 -6.49
N LEU A 105 7.98 -7.05 -5.70
CA LEU A 105 6.95 -6.61 -4.76
C LEU A 105 5.63 -6.27 -5.49
N SER A 106 5.72 -5.64 -6.65
CA SER A 106 4.53 -5.29 -7.41
C SER A 106 3.85 -6.50 -8.05
N VAL A 107 4.60 -7.50 -8.49
CA VAL A 107 3.99 -8.76 -8.97
C VAL A 107 3.32 -9.50 -7.81
N LEU A 108 3.98 -9.57 -6.65
CA LEU A 108 3.45 -10.27 -5.46
C LEU A 108 2.21 -9.58 -4.87
N GLY A 109 2.19 -8.25 -4.81
CA GLY A 109 1.07 -7.47 -4.26
C GLY A 109 0.03 -7.00 -5.28
N GLY A 110 0.38 -6.97 -6.56
CA GLY A 110 -0.44 -6.38 -7.62
C GLY A 110 -1.70 -7.17 -7.93
N ARG A 111 -1.67 -8.51 -7.77
CA ARG A 111 -2.86 -9.35 -7.92
C ARG A 111 -3.93 -8.95 -6.91
N ASP A 112 -3.54 -8.88 -5.64
CA ASP A 112 -4.43 -8.54 -4.52
C ASP A 112 -4.95 -7.09 -4.64
N ALA A 113 -4.13 -6.17 -5.16
CA ALA A 113 -4.50 -4.76 -5.38
C ALA A 113 -5.43 -4.54 -6.59
N SER A 114 -5.28 -5.34 -7.66
CA SER A 114 -6.06 -5.19 -8.90
C SER A 114 -7.50 -5.72 -8.77
N ALA A 115 -7.72 -6.70 -7.89
CA ALA A 115 -8.98 -7.39 -7.76
C ALA A 115 -9.28 -7.75 -6.28
N PRO A 116 -9.49 -6.74 -5.41
CA PRO A 116 -9.73 -6.97 -3.99
C PRO A 116 -10.97 -7.83 -3.72
N GLY A 117 -11.94 -7.86 -4.64
CA GLY A 117 -13.10 -8.74 -4.56
C GLY A 117 -12.78 -10.23 -4.62
N LEU A 118 -11.70 -10.63 -5.29
CA LEU A 118 -11.26 -12.04 -5.32
C LEU A 118 -10.80 -12.49 -3.93
N VAL A 119 -10.14 -11.62 -3.16
CA VAL A 119 -9.76 -11.94 -1.78
C VAL A 119 -11.01 -12.16 -0.91
N VAL A 120 -12.04 -11.33 -1.07
CA VAL A 120 -13.30 -11.50 -0.34
C VAL A 120 -14.01 -12.79 -0.77
N GLN A 121 -13.98 -13.10 -2.06
CA GLN A 121 -14.55 -14.34 -2.59
C GLN A 121 -13.84 -15.57 -2.00
N ASP A 122 -12.50 -15.60 -1.99
CA ASP A 122 -11.71 -16.68 -1.40
C ASP A 122 -12.06 -16.86 0.09
N LEU A 123 -12.27 -15.78 0.83
CA LEU A 123 -12.67 -15.83 2.23
C LEU A 123 -14.08 -16.37 2.44
N LEU A 124 -15.02 -16.02 1.55
CA LEU A 124 -16.38 -16.56 1.58
C LEU A 124 -16.37 -18.06 1.30
N GLU A 125 -15.58 -18.51 0.32
CA GLU A 125 -15.41 -19.91 -0.05
C GLU A 125 -14.72 -20.72 1.06
N GLN A 126 -13.63 -20.21 1.62
CA GLN A 126 -12.94 -20.82 2.77
C GLN A 126 -13.83 -20.89 4.02
N GLY A 127 -14.59 -19.84 4.30
CA GLY A 127 -15.55 -19.82 5.40
C GLY A 127 -16.65 -20.87 5.23
N ARG A 128 -17.14 -21.04 3.99
CA ARG A 128 -18.12 -22.09 3.67
C ARG A 128 -17.53 -23.48 3.83
N SER A 129 -16.31 -23.73 3.36
CA SER A 129 -15.66 -25.03 3.49
C SER A 129 -15.34 -25.37 4.94
N ALA A 130 -14.89 -24.39 5.75
CA ALA A 130 -14.65 -24.58 7.17
C ALA A 130 -15.94 -24.94 7.92
N CYS A 131 -17.04 -24.24 7.61
CA CYS A 131 -18.36 -24.51 8.15
C CYS A 131 -18.90 -25.90 7.78
N ALA A 132 -18.58 -26.39 6.58
CA ALA A 132 -18.91 -27.75 6.16
C ALA A 132 -18.04 -28.82 6.83
N ALA A 133 -16.78 -28.51 7.13
CA ALA A 133 -15.82 -29.44 7.74
C ALA A 133 -16.02 -29.60 9.26
N GLU A 134 -16.47 -28.55 9.96
CA GLU A 134 -16.61 -28.54 11.42
C GLU A 134 -18.02 -28.09 11.86
N PRO A 135 -19.06 -28.95 11.66
CA PRO A 135 -20.45 -28.59 11.91
C PRO A 135 -20.81 -28.42 13.40
N THR A 136 -19.89 -28.74 14.31
CA THR A 136 -20.03 -28.49 15.75
C THR A 136 -19.88 -27.01 16.12
N ARG A 137 -19.30 -26.20 15.26
CA ARG A 137 -19.18 -24.75 15.45
C ARG A 137 -20.43 -24.07 14.90
N ALA A 138 -21.23 -23.41 15.75
CA ALA A 138 -22.52 -22.85 15.33
C ALA A 138 -22.43 -21.80 14.20
N SER A 139 -21.29 -21.10 14.10
CA SER A 139 -21.11 -20.06 13.09
C SER A 139 -19.64 -19.75 12.77
N HIS A 140 -19.42 -19.22 11.56
CA HIS A 140 -18.15 -18.68 11.09
C HIS A 140 -18.34 -17.25 10.55
N THR A 141 -17.78 -16.27 11.24
CA THR A 141 -17.84 -14.86 10.82
C THR A 141 -16.90 -14.61 9.63
N VAL A 142 -17.39 -13.90 8.61
CA VAL A 142 -16.61 -13.43 7.46
C VAL A 142 -16.31 -11.95 7.65
N PRO A 143 -15.04 -11.55 7.88
CA PRO A 143 -14.65 -10.15 7.99
C PRO A 143 -15.05 -9.34 6.75
N LEU A 144 -15.17 -8.02 6.92
CA LEU A 144 -15.50 -7.02 5.88
C LEU A 144 -16.94 -7.01 5.39
N VAL A 145 -17.55 -8.19 5.18
CA VAL A 145 -18.93 -8.29 4.66
C VAL A 145 -19.97 -8.23 5.78
N LYS A 146 -19.54 -8.21 7.06
CA LYS A 146 -20.40 -8.31 8.26
C LYS A 146 -21.44 -9.43 8.10
N ALA A 147 -20.98 -10.55 7.55
CA ALA A 147 -21.79 -11.72 7.26
C ALA A 147 -21.21 -12.93 8.00
N VAL A 148 -22.07 -13.91 8.26
CA VAL A 148 -21.75 -15.06 9.09
C VAL A 148 -22.28 -16.31 8.40
N TRP A 149 -21.40 -17.29 8.17
CA TRP A 149 -21.81 -18.63 7.79
C TRP A 149 -22.42 -19.33 9.00
N THR A 150 -23.63 -19.83 8.85
CA THR A 150 -24.33 -20.65 9.85
C THR A 150 -24.11 -22.12 9.52
N CYS A 151 -23.61 -22.88 10.50
CA CYS A 151 -23.27 -24.29 10.35
C CYS A 151 -24.25 -25.08 11.20
N VAL A 152 -25.23 -25.70 10.55
CA VAL A 152 -26.22 -26.53 11.23
C VAL A 152 -25.97 -27.98 10.81
N PRO A 153 -25.75 -28.91 11.75
CA PRO A 153 -25.56 -30.32 11.43
C PRO A 153 -26.69 -30.86 10.55
N GLY A 154 -26.35 -31.52 9.45
CA GLY A 154 -27.32 -32.08 8.50
C GLY A 154 -27.90 -31.09 7.49
N TYR A 155 -27.53 -29.81 7.53
CA TYR A 155 -27.97 -28.80 6.55
C TYR A 155 -26.78 -28.15 5.85
N PRO A 156 -26.93 -27.71 4.58
CA PRO A 156 -25.88 -26.99 3.89
C PRO A 156 -25.61 -25.64 4.57
N PRO A 157 -24.33 -25.20 4.65
CA PRO A 157 -23.98 -23.89 5.18
C PRO A 157 -24.77 -22.77 4.51
N ARG A 158 -25.29 -21.84 5.31
CA ARG A 158 -25.99 -20.64 4.82
C ARG A 158 -25.36 -19.37 5.34
N LEU A 159 -25.08 -18.43 4.45
CA LEU A 159 -24.55 -17.12 4.76
C LEU A 159 -25.67 -16.20 5.21
N VAL A 160 -25.56 -15.66 6.43
CA VAL A 160 -26.52 -14.71 7.01
C VAL A 160 -25.84 -13.36 7.18
N GLY A 161 -26.51 -12.28 6.77
CA GLY A 161 -25.95 -10.94 6.88
C GLY A 161 -27.00 -9.84 6.83
N LYS A 162 -26.56 -8.61 7.03
CA LYS A 162 -27.38 -7.41 6.85
C LYS A 162 -26.90 -6.67 5.61
N PRO A 163 -27.79 -6.23 4.71
CA PRO A 163 -27.37 -5.50 3.52
C PRO A 163 -26.76 -4.14 3.92
N PRO A 164 -25.72 -3.67 3.20
CA PRO A 164 -25.09 -2.40 3.49
C PRO A 164 -26.01 -1.20 3.17
N VAL A 165 -25.98 -0.21 4.06
CA VAL A 165 -26.38 1.22 3.88
C VAL A 165 -27.86 1.56 3.67
N MET A 166 -28.72 0.73 3.06
CA MET A 166 -30.06 1.21 2.64
C MET A 166 -31.30 0.55 3.27
N ALA A 167 -31.15 -0.48 4.10
CA ALA A 167 -32.32 -1.12 4.69
C ALA A 167 -32.06 -1.56 6.14
N SER A 168 -32.12 -0.59 7.04
CA SER A 168 -32.03 -0.82 8.48
C SER A 168 -33.11 -1.82 8.92
N GLY A 169 -32.69 -3.06 9.18
CA GLY A 169 -33.56 -4.12 9.68
C GLY A 169 -33.74 -5.32 8.73
N LEU A 170 -33.37 -5.20 7.45
CA LEU A 170 -33.36 -6.37 6.57
C LEU A 170 -32.26 -7.35 6.97
N THR A 171 -32.59 -8.63 7.00
CA THR A 171 -31.60 -9.71 7.16
C THR A 171 -31.71 -10.63 5.95
N PHE A 172 -30.59 -10.96 5.31
CA PHE A 172 -30.57 -11.92 4.23
C PHE A 172 -29.95 -13.24 4.67
N SER A 173 -30.39 -14.34 4.06
CA SER A 173 -29.76 -15.66 4.15
C SER A 173 -29.58 -16.24 2.75
N ALA A 174 -28.38 -16.69 2.39
CA ALA A 174 -28.07 -17.22 1.05
C ALA A 174 -27.28 -18.53 1.15
N SER A 175 -27.37 -19.40 0.14
CA SER A 175 -26.57 -20.64 0.09
C SER A 175 -25.15 -20.42 -0.43
N ALA A 176 -24.97 -19.38 -1.24
CA ALA A 176 -23.69 -18.97 -1.79
C ALA A 176 -23.64 -17.46 -1.98
N ALA A 177 -22.44 -16.91 -1.94
CA ALA A 177 -22.19 -15.50 -2.23
C ALA A 177 -21.01 -15.38 -3.18
N ARG A 178 -21.13 -14.53 -4.20
CA ARG A 178 -20.04 -14.15 -5.11
C ARG A 178 -19.86 -12.65 -5.06
N VAL A 179 -18.60 -12.21 -5.08
CA VAL A 179 -18.25 -10.79 -5.06
C VAL A 179 -17.56 -10.46 -6.36
N SER A 180 -17.96 -9.36 -6.98
CA SER A 180 -17.27 -8.85 -8.16
C SER A 180 -15.83 -8.44 -7.81
N PRO A 181 -14.85 -8.60 -8.72
CA PRO A 181 -13.45 -8.25 -8.48
C PRO A 181 -13.21 -6.81 -7.97
N ASP A 182 -14.08 -5.88 -8.34
CA ASP A 182 -14.06 -4.45 -8.01
C ASP A 182 -14.88 -4.08 -6.75
N LEU A 183 -15.46 -5.07 -6.04
CA LEU A 183 -16.32 -4.90 -4.86
C LEU A 183 -17.64 -4.12 -5.10
N THR A 184 -18.04 -3.86 -6.35
CA THR A 184 -19.24 -3.04 -6.64
C THR A 184 -20.54 -3.86 -6.71
N ARG A 185 -20.40 -5.18 -6.91
CA ARG A 185 -21.52 -6.12 -7.09
C ARG A 185 -21.35 -7.33 -6.17
N PHE A 186 -22.43 -7.68 -5.49
CA PHE A 186 -22.53 -8.83 -4.60
C PHE A 186 -23.70 -9.70 -5.05
N GLU A 187 -23.43 -10.93 -5.47
CA GLU A 187 -24.44 -11.88 -5.89
C GLU A 187 -24.68 -12.90 -4.80
N LEU A 188 -25.94 -13.17 -4.50
CA LEU A 188 -26.39 -14.13 -3.51
C LEU A 188 -27.24 -15.16 -4.22
N ASP A 189 -26.86 -16.44 -4.13
CA ASP A 189 -27.67 -17.54 -4.64
C ASP A 189 -28.59 -18.07 -3.53
N ASP A 190 -29.79 -18.50 -3.93
CA ASP A 190 -30.79 -19.09 -3.04
C ASP A 190 -31.14 -18.17 -1.85
N ALA A 191 -31.25 -16.88 -2.16
CA ALA A 191 -31.39 -15.81 -1.19
C ALA A 191 -32.80 -15.79 -0.58
N ARG A 192 -32.84 -15.58 0.74
CA ARG A 192 -34.06 -15.34 1.53
C ARG A 192 -33.88 -14.01 2.22
N ILE A 193 -34.79 -13.08 1.98
CA ILE A 193 -34.79 -11.76 2.62
C ILE A 193 -35.89 -11.76 3.67
N LEU A 194 -35.51 -11.43 4.89
CA LEU A 194 -36.39 -11.26 6.04
C LEU A 194 -36.56 -9.77 6.28
N THR A 195 -37.79 -9.28 6.13
CA THR A 195 -38.16 -7.90 6.51
C THR A 195 -38.62 -7.86 7.95
N PRO A 196 -38.19 -6.88 8.76
CA PRO A 196 -38.72 -6.71 10.10
C PRO A 196 -40.21 -6.35 10.00
N PRO A 197 -41.04 -6.79 10.97
CA PRO A 197 -42.46 -6.45 10.98
C PRO A 197 -42.64 -4.93 11.11
N VAL A 198 -43.28 -4.31 10.13
CA VAL A 198 -43.66 -2.89 10.19
C VAL A 198 -45.01 -2.83 10.90
N HIS A 199 -45.01 -2.46 12.18
CA HIS A 199 -46.18 -2.18 13.05
C HIS A 199 -47.36 -3.15 12.88
N GLU A 200 -47.47 -4.16 13.76
CA GLU A 200 -48.55 -5.17 13.80
C GLU A 200 -48.69 -6.08 12.54
N GLY A 201 -47.80 -5.95 11.54
CA GLY A 201 -47.76 -6.83 10.36
C GLY A 201 -46.93 -8.11 10.53
N ALA A 202 -47.26 -9.14 9.74
CA ALA A 202 -46.46 -10.38 9.65
C ALA A 202 -45.09 -10.15 8.99
N ALA A 203 -44.07 -10.88 9.43
CA ALA A 203 -42.76 -10.86 8.79
C ALA A 203 -42.86 -11.44 7.37
N ILE A 204 -42.48 -10.66 6.37
CA ILE A 204 -42.46 -11.11 4.97
C ILE A 204 -41.12 -11.81 4.71
N VAL A 205 -41.20 -13.05 4.22
CA VAL A 205 -40.05 -13.82 3.76
C VAL A 205 -40.09 -13.87 2.24
N ALA A 206 -39.21 -13.11 1.59
CA ALA A 206 -39.05 -13.16 0.14
C ALA A 206 -37.95 -14.16 -0.22
N HIS A 207 -38.29 -15.13 -1.08
CA HIS A 207 -37.34 -16.11 -1.60
C HIS A 207 -37.00 -15.78 -3.06
N VAL A 208 -35.71 -15.69 -3.36
CA VAL A 208 -35.21 -15.33 -4.70
C VAL A 208 -34.05 -16.25 -5.05
N ARG A 209 -34.10 -16.84 -6.26
CA ARG A 209 -33.04 -17.73 -6.74
C ARG A 209 -31.67 -17.04 -6.83
N THR A 210 -31.66 -15.80 -7.31
CA THR A 210 -30.44 -15.00 -7.42
C THR A 210 -30.77 -13.55 -7.08
N LEU A 211 -30.11 -13.03 -6.04
CA LEU A 211 -30.21 -11.64 -5.62
C LEU A 211 -28.89 -10.95 -5.95
N VAL A 212 -28.94 -9.90 -6.77
CA VAL A 212 -27.77 -9.12 -7.15
C VAL A 212 -27.87 -7.74 -6.50
N LEU A 213 -26.98 -7.48 -5.53
CA LEU A 213 -26.81 -6.17 -4.92
C LEU A 213 -25.77 -5.39 -5.72
N ARG A 214 -26.10 -4.17 -6.12
CA ARG A 214 -25.21 -3.23 -6.84
C ARG A 214 -25.11 -1.93 -6.08
N GLY A 215 -24.03 -1.17 -6.31
CA GLY A 215 -23.85 0.15 -5.72
C GLY A 215 -23.40 0.12 -4.26
N ILE A 216 -22.78 -0.98 -3.83
CA ILE A 216 -22.15 -1.06 -2.53
C ILE A 216 -20.91 -0.15 -2.57
N PRO A 217 -20.76 0.82 -1.64
CA PRO A 217 -19.57 1.66 -1.62
C PRO A 217 -18.35 0.76 -1.38
N PRO A 218 -17.38 0.74 -2.30
CA PRO A 218 -16.22 -0.13 -2.16
C PRO A 218 -15.40 0.34 -0.96
N PHE A 219 -15.13 -0.58 -0.02
CA PHE A 219 -14.25 -0.28 1.12
C PHE A 219 -12.76 -0.35 0.73
N ALA A 220 -12.44 -0.88 -0.46
CA ALA A 220 -11.13 -0.87 -1.07
C ALA A 220 -11.23 -0.50 -2.55
N VAL A 221 -10.29 0.32 -3.04
CA VAL A 221 -10.25 0.75 -4.44
C VAL A 221 -9.38 -0.24 -5.22
N SER A 222 -9.94 -0.86 -6.26
CA SER A 222 -9.17 -1.68 -7.20
C SER A 222 -8.21 -0.79 -7.97
N SER A 223 -6.93 -1.17 -8.03
CA SER A 223 -5.98 -0.47 -8.88
C SER A 223 -6.29 -0.73 -10.34
N THR A 224 -6.58 0.32 -11.11
CA THR A 224 -6.74 0.24 -12.57
C THR A 224 -5.39 0.17 -13.30
N THR A 225 -4.29 0.37 -12.57
CA THR A 225 -2.93 0.39 -13.14
C THR A 225 -2.36 -1.02 -13.15
N PRO A 226 -1.88 -1.53 -14.31
CA PRO A 226 -1.20 -2.82 -14.35
C PRO A 226 0.00 -2.84 -13.39
N PRO A 227 0.25 -3.95 -12.67
CA PRO A 227 1.31 -4.01 -11.66
C PRO A 227 2.70 -3.63 -12.18
N TRP A 228 3.03 -4.00 -13.42
CA TRP A 228 4.31 -3.68 -14.03
C TRP A 228 4.46 -2.18 -14.35
N VAL A 229 3.38 -1.50 -14.75
CA VAL A 229 3.38 -0.05 -14.99
C VAL A 229 3.63 0.69 -13.68
N ARG A 230 2.92 0.29 -12.62
CA ARG A 230 3.09 0.83 -11.27
C ARG A 230 4.52 0.69 -10.77
N ALA A 231 5.09 -0.51 -10.91
CA ALA A 231 6.48 -0.79 -10.55
C ALA A 231 7.45 0.10 -11.32
N LEU A 232 7.27 0.22 -12.65
CA LEU A 232 8.12 1.03 -13.51
C LEU A 232 8.06 2.52 -13.12
N VAL A 233 6.87 3.05 -12.92
CA VAL A 233 6.65 4.47 -12.55
C VAL A 233 7.28 4.79 -11.20
N LEU A 234 7.03 3.95 -10.18
CA LEU A 234 7.62 4.14 -8.86
C LEU A 234 9.14 3.95 -8.88
N ALA A 235 9.65 2.98 -9.64
CA ALA A 235 11.09 2.76 -9.80
C ALA A 235 11.76 3.95 -10.49
N LEU A 236 11.19 4.47 -11.58
CA LEU A 236 11.71 5.65 -12.28
C LEU A 236 11.69 6.89 -11.39
N ALA A 237 10.58 7.15 -10.69
CA ALA A 237 10.46 8.28 -9.77
C ALA A 237 11.48 8.19 -8.63
N THR A 238 11.64 7.00 -8.04
CA THR A 238 12.58 6.72 -6.95
C THR A 238 14.02 6.85 -7.42
N ALA A 239 14.36 6.28 -8.58
CA ALA A 239 15.70 6.34 -9.15
C ALA A 239 16.10 7.77 -9.51
N LEU A 240 15.18 8.53 -10.12
CA LEU A 240 15.40 9.94 -10.46
C LEU A 240 15.58 10.78 -9.20
N ALA A 241 14.70 10.65 -8.21
CA ALA A 241 14.82 11.35 -6.93
C ALA A 241 16.14 11.02 -6.21
N ALA A 242 16.54 9.74 -6.19
CA ALA A 242 17.81 9.30 -5.60
C ALA A 242 19.01 9.92 -6.32
N HIS A 243 19.00 9.92 -7.66
CA HIS A 243 20.07 10.50 -8.46
C HIS A 243 20.22 12.00 -8.20
N LEU A 244 19.10 12.75 -8.24
CA LEU A 244 19.09 14.19 -8.05
C LEU A 244 19.47 14.57 -6.61
N ALA A 245 18.94 13.88 -5.60
CA ALA A 245 19.30 14.11 -4.21
C ALA A 245 20.79 13.83 -3.97
N PHE A 246 21.34 12.74 -4.52
CA PHE A 246 22.75 12.40 -4.43
C PHE A 246 23.65 13.46 -5.07
N VAL A 247 23.36 13.84 -6.32
CA VAL A 247 24.12 14.87 -7.05
C VAL A 247 24.08 16.21 -6.31
N ARG A 248 22.92 16.62 -5.80
CA ARG A 248 22.80 17.87 -5.05
C ARG A 248 23.61 17.86 -3.77
N VAL A 249 23.52 16.81 -2.97
CA VAL A 249 24.31 16.67 -1.74
C VAL A 249 25.82 16.69 -2.03
N LEU A 250 26.27 16.05 -3.11
CA LEU A 250 27.68 16.11 -3.51
C LEU A 250 28.10 17.50 -3.98
N SER A 251 27.26 18.18 -4.77
CA SER A 251 27.59 19.50 -5.33
C SER A 251 27.67 20.62 -4.29
N GLU A 252 26.95 20.49 -3.17
CA GLU A 252 26.87 21.53 -2.15
C GLU A 252 28.01 21.48 -1.11
N GLY A 253 28.80 20.40 -1.06
CA GLY A 253 29.99 20.29 -0.21
C GLY A 253 29.71 20.22 1.31
N GLU A 254 30.73 20.56 2.11
CA GLU A 254 30.69 20.52 3.59
C GLU A 254 29.76 21.62 4.14
N LEU A 255 28.51 21.25 4.41
CA LEU A 255 27.53 22.14 5.04
C LEU A 255 27.32 21.80 6.52
N PRO A 256 27.18 22.79 7.42
CA PRO A 256 26.99 22.60 8.86
C PRO A 256 25.66 21.89 9.24
N ARG A 257 24.80 21.56 8.26
CA ARG A 257 23.54 20.82 8.43
C ARG A 257 23.36 19.69 7.40
N GLY A 258 24.47 19.12 6.91
CA GLY A 258 24.47 18.17 5.78
C GLY A 258 23.51 16.99 5.96
N VAL A 259 23.42 16.41 7.16
CA VAL A 259 22.54 15.25 7.42
C VAL A 259 21.06 15.62 7.30
N VAL A 260 20.62 16.71 7.94
CA VAL A 260 19.21 17.13 7.91
C VAL A 260 18.78 17.46 6.47
N ARG A 261 19.61 18.18 5.72
CA ARG A 261 19.33 18.48 4.31
C ARG A 261 19.25 17.21 3.46
N ALA A 262 20.16 16.25 3.67
CA ALA A 262 20.12 14.99 2.96
C ALA A 262 18.87 14.16 3.27
N VAL A 263 18.40 14.17 4.52
CA VAL A 263 17.12 13.54 4.89
C VAL A 263 15.96 14.19 4.15
N VAL A 264 15.88 15.53 4.17
CA VAL A 264 14.81 16.27 3.49
C VAL A 264 14.84 15.98 1.98
N LEU A 265 15.99 16.08 1.34
CA LEU A 265 16.15 15.83 -0.10
C LEU A 265 15.84 14.39 -0.50
N GLY A 266 16.25 13.43 0.34
CA GLY A 266 16.00 12.02 0.12
C GLY A 266 14.53 11.61 0.28
N VAL A 267 13.74 12.36 1.04
CA VAL A 267 12.34 11.97 1.35
C VAL A 267 11.30 12.74 0.52
N VAL A 268 11.56 14.01 0.18
CA VAL A 268 10.57 14.86 -0.52
C VAL A 268 10.10 14.28 -1.85
N GLY A 269 11.02 13.86 -2.73
CA GLY A 269 10.68 13.32 -4.04
C GLY A 269 9.82 12.05 -3.97
N PRO A 270 10.23 11.03 -3.20
CA PRO A 270 9.45 9.80 -3.01
C PRO A 270 8.07 10.02 -2.40
N LEU A 271 7.95 10.89 -1.39
CA LEU A 271 6.64 11.21 -0.81
C LEU A 271 5.72 11.89 -1.81
N ALA A 272 6.25 12.82 -2.61
CA ALA A 272 5.50 13.45 -3.68
C ALA A 272 5.07 12.44 -4.75
N ALA A 273 5.94 11.50 -5.11
CA ALA A 273 5.64 10.44 -6.06
C ALA A 273 4.49 9.55 -5.57
N LEU A 274 4.55 9.09 -4.32
CA LEU A 274 3.50 8.27 -3.70
C LEU A 274 2.18 9.02 -3.59
N PHE A 275 2.22 10.29 -3.16
CA PHE A 275 1.03 11.12 -3.05
C PHE A 275 0.36 11.35 -4.42
N LEU A 276 1.15 11.73 -5.43
CA LEU A 276 0.64 12.00 -6.78
C LEU A 276 0.13 10.72 -7.45
N TYR A 277 0.85 9.60 -7.32
CA TYR A 277 0.38 8.30 -7.80
C TYR A 277 -0.97 7.96 -7.20
N ARG A 278 -1.11 8.09 -5.87
CA ARG A 278 -2.38 7.81 -5.19
C ARG A 278 -3.50 8.73 -5.65
N ARG A 279 -3.22 10.02 -5.87
CA ARG A 279 -4.20 10.98 -6.39
C ARG A 279 -4.68 10.62 -7.79
N ILE A 280 -3.75 10.29 -8.69
CA ILE A 280 -4.05 9.85 -10.07
C ILE A 280 -4.95 8.61 -10.06
N GLU A 281 -4.61 7.62 -9.22
CA GLU A 281 -5.38 6.39 -9.06
C GLU A 281 -6.80 6.68 -8.54
N THR A 282 -6.94 7.48 -7.48
CA THR A 282 -8.25 7.81 -6.90
C THR A 282 -9.12 8.68 -7.80
N ALA A 283 -8.52 9.50 -8.66
CA ALA A 283 -9.23 10.33 -9.63
C ALA A 283 -9.52 9.57 -10.93
N SER A 284 -9.13 8.28 -11.03
CA SER A 284 -9.29 7.45 -12.23
C SER A 284 -8.74 8.12 -13.50
N LEU A 285 -7.66 8.90 -13.36
CA LEU A 285 -7.00 9.51 -14.49
C LEU A 285 -6.30 8.41 -15.31
N GLY A 286 -6.39 8.50 -16.64
CA GLY A 286 -5.82 7.49 -17.53
C GLY A 286 -4.31 7.27 -17.31
N VAL A 287 -3.82 6.08 -17.71
CA VAL A 287 -2.43 5.62 -17.51
C VAL A 287 -1.37 6.64 -17.98
N ALA A 288 -1.68 7.45 -19.00
CA ALA A 288 -0.80 8.51 -19.49
C ALA A 288 -0.39 9.53 -18.41
N TRP A 289 -1.26 9.83 -17.45
CA TRP A 289 -0.96 10.77 -16.35
C TRP A 289 0.14 10.25 -15.42
N LEU A 290 0.40 8.94 -15.39
CA LEU A 290 1.48 8.37 -14.59
C LEU A 290 2.88 8.82 -15.04
N ALA A 291 3.03 9.29 -16.28
CA ALA A 291 4.29 9.86 -16.77
C ALA A 291 4.68 11.15 -16.02
N VAL A 292 3.72 11.85 -15.40
CA VAL A 292 3.97 13.07 -14.62
C VAL A 292 4.61 12.76 -13.25
N VAL A 293 4.39 11.56 -12.72
CA VAL A 293 4.88 11.14 -11.39
C VAL A 293 6.41 11.29 -11.24
N PRO A 294 7.26 10.72 -12.10
CA PRO A 294 8.70 10.91 -11.99
C PRO A 294 9.12 12.37 -12.18
N VAL A 295 8.46 13.11 -13.08
CA VAL A 295 8.77 14.53 -13.35
C VAL A 295 8.54 15.38 -12.10
N VAL A 296 7.38 15.21 -11.44
CA VAL A 296 7.05 15.94 -10.21
C VAL A 296 7.97 15.53 -9.07
N ALA A 297 8.29 14.24 -8.92
CA ALA A 297 9.21 13.75 -7.91
C ALA A 297 10.60 14.40 -8.05
N GLY A 298 11.16 14.39 -9.27
CA GLY A 298 12.45 15.01 -9.55
C GLY A 298 12.43 16.53 -9.43
N GLY A 299 11.38 17.18 -9.95
CA GLY A 299 11.20 18.63 -9.89
C GLY A 299 11.12 19.14 -8.45
N LEU A 300 10.38 18.46 -7.56
CA LEU A 300 10.30 18.81 -6.15
C LEU A 300 11.62 18.57 -5.41
N THR A 301 12.34 17.49 -5.70
CA THR A 301 13.69 17.28 -5.15
C THR A 301 14.63 18.43 -5.52
N LEU A 302 14.59 18.90 -6.78
CA LEU A 302 15.39 20.03 -7.23
C LEU A 302 14.96 21.35 -6.58
N LEU A 303 13.66 21.63 -6.55
CA LEU A 303 13.11 22.85 -5.98
C LEU A 303 13.43 22.97 -4.49
N VAL A 304 13.25 21.87 -3.74
CA VAL A 304 13.61 21.86 -2.31
C VAL A 304 15.12 21.99 -2.13
N GLY A 305 15.94 21.37 -2.99
CA GLY A 305 17.39 21.59 -3.00
C GLY A 305 17.77 23.05 -3.19
N GLU A 306 17.13 23.72 -4.13
CA GLU A 306 17.36 25.15 -4.40
C GLU A 306 16.90 26.05 -3.25
N VAL A 307 15.78 25.73 -2.60
CA VAL A 307 15.33 26.47 -1.41
C VAL A 307 16.31 26.25 -0.25
N LEU A 308 16.75 25.01 -0.02
CA LEU A 308 17.69 24.67 1.04
C LEU A 308 19.06 25.30 0.81
N SER A 309 19.54 25.40 -0.44
CA SER A 309 20.83 26.03 -0.77
C SER A 309 20.86 27.52 -0.44
N ARG A 310 19.70 28.19 -0.54
CA ARG A 310 19.52 29.63 -0.25
C ARG A 310 19.30 29.96 1.22
N LEU A 311 18.96 28.97 2.05
CA LEU A 311 18.79 29.22 3.48
C LEU A 311 20.12 29.72 4.09
N PRO A 312 20.11 30.85 4.81
CA PRO A 312 21.33 31.41 5.38
C PRO A 312 22.04 30.34 6.22
N ARG A 313 23.35 30.20 5.96
CA ARG A 313 24.23 29.37 6.79
C ARG A 313 24.20 30.02 8.16
N GLY A 314 23.37 29.49 9.05
CA GLY A 314 23.17 30.07 10.38
C GLY A 314 24.53 30.38 10.97
N ALA A 315 24.75 31.66 11.28
CA ALA A 315 25.96 32.12 11.92
C ALA A 315 26.18 31.24 13.14
N HIS A 316 27.27 30.46 13.14
CA HIS A 316 27.78 29.95 14.40
C HIS A 316 28.09 31.20 15.23
N THR A 317 27.18 31.53 16.14
CA THR A 317 27.48 32.34 17.31
C THR A 317 28.55 31.56 18.07
N GLY A 318 29.80 31.86 17.75
CA GLY A 318 30.92 31.56 18.62
C GLY A 318 30.71 32.36 19.90
N THR A 319 30.15 31.70 20.91
CA THR A 319 30.44 32.06 22.29
C THR A 319 31.50 31.08 22.77
N LYS A 320 32.63 31.68 23.16
CA LYS A 320 33.87 31.11 23.65
C LYS A 320 33.67 30.03 24.71
#